data_AF-A0A527XH30-F1
#
_entry.id   AF-A0A527XH30-F1
#
_cell.length_a   1.000
_cell.length_b   1.000
_cell.length_c   1.000
_cell.angle_alpha   90.00
_cell.angle_beta   90.00
_cell.angle_gamma   90.00
#
_symmetry.space_group_name_H-M   'P 1'
#
loop_
_entity.id
_entity.type
_entity.pdbx_description
1 polymer ?
#
loop_
_entity_poly.entity_id
_entity_poly.type
_entity_poly.pdbx_seq_one_letter_code
_entity_poly.pdbx_strand_id
1 'polypeptide(L)' 'IVFTGSTLTGQAIARAGVANLKRVSLELGGKSPIIVCRDADIDKAVPVAAMAVFVHSGQICIAGSRLFVAREIHDEFV' A
#
# COMPACT_ATOMS: atom_id res chain seq x y z
N ILE A 1 21.32 6.65 7.87
CA ILE A 1 20.16 7.53 7.57
C ILE A 1 18.93 6.65 7.54
N VAL A 2 17.86 7.05 8.25
CA VAL A 2 16.55 6.40 8.21
C VAL A 2 15.57 7.39 7.62
N PHE A 3 14.87 7.03 6.56
CA PHE A 3 13.94 7.91 5.85
C PHE A 3 12.67 7.16 5.44
N THR A 4 11.53 7.79 5.71
CA THR A 4 10.20 7.36 5.26
C THR A 4 9.59 8.48 4.44
N GLY A 5 9.15 8.22 3.22
CA GLY A 5 8.62 9.25 2.33
C GLY A 5 8.42 8.77 0.91
N SER A 6 8.56 9.67 -0.07
CA SER A 6 8.34 9.34 -1.48
C SER A 6 9.54 8.61 -2.09
N THR A 7 9.27 7.76 -3.09
CA THR A 7 10.30 7.03 -3.84
C THR A 7 11.35 7.95 -4.45
N LEU A 8 10.94 9.08 -5.04
CA LEU A 8 11.86 10.02 -5.68
C LEU A 8 12.87 10.60 -4.68
N THR A 9 12.39 11.02 -3.50
CA THR A 9 13.28 11.55 -2.45
C THR A 9 14.16 10.45 -1.87
N GLY A 10 13.60 9.26 -1.62
CA GLY A 10 14.37 8.11 -1.14
C GLY A 10 15.53 7.72 -2.07
N GLN A 11 15.28 7.71 -3.37
CA GLN A 11 16.31 7.47 -4.39
C GLN A 11 17.40 8.55 -4.38
N ALA A 12 17.03 9.82 -4.19
CA ALA A 12 18.00 10.91 -4.06
C ALA A 12 18.89 10.74 -2.82
N ILE A 13 18.30 10.37 -1.68
CA ILE A 13 19.04 10.08 -0.44
C ILE A 13 19.99 8.89 -0.62
N ALA A 14 19.53 7.80 -1.24
CA ALA A 14 20.38 6.64 -1.52
C ALA A 14 21.61 7.03 -2.35
N ARG A 15 21.41 7.78 -3.45
CA ARG A 15 22.49 8.24 -4.32
C ARG A 15 23.49 9.14 -3.56
N ALA A 16 22.99 10.08 -2.76
CA ALA A 16 23.85 10.96 -1.97
C ALA A 16 24.67 10.22 -0.89
N GLY A 17 24.18 9.08 -0.40
CA GLY A 17 24.86 8.27 0.61
C GLY A 17 26.09 7.51 0.10
N VAL A 18 26.18 7.25 -1.21
CA VAL A 18 27.21 6.38 -1.82
C VAL A 18 28.62 6.91 -1.58
N ALA A 19 28.86 8.19 -1.82
CA ALA A 19 30.20 8.80 -1.72
C ALA A 19 30.81 8.67 -0.31
N ASN A 20 29.96 8.56 0.71
CA ASN A 20 30.36 8.49 2.10
C ASN A 20 30.10 7.11 2.74
N LEU A 21 29.79 6.09 1.91
CA LEU A 21 29.43 4.73 2.32
C LEU A 21 28.40 4.70 3.47
N LYS A 22 27.45 5.64 3.44
CA LYS A 22 26.46 5.76 4.52
C LYS A 22 25.44 4.64 4.39
N ARG A 23 25.21 3.93 5.50
CA ARG A 23 24.06 3.02 5.62
C ARG A 23 22.75 3.81 5.51
N VAL A 24 21.86 3.37 4.62
CA VAL A 24 20.53 3.95 4.42
C VAL A 24 19.44 2.90 4.68
N SER A 25 18.32 3.32 5.27
CA SER A 25 17.09 2.54 5.44
C SER A 25 15.94 3.38 4.90
N LEU A 26 15.16 2.83 3.96
CA LEU A 26 14.19 3.57 3.17
C LEU A 26 12.82 2.87 3.16
N GLU A 27 11.78 3.57 3.58
CA GLU A 27 10.38 3.13 3.49
C GLU A 27 9.62 4.08 2.55
N LEU A 28 9.29 3.60 1.34
CA LEU A 28 9.00 4.48 0.19
C LEU A 28 7.54 4.41 -0.31
N GLY A 29 6.63 4.04 0.57
CA GLY A 29 5.22 3.82 0.23
C GLY A 29 4.99 2.54 -0.57
N GLY A 30 3.81 2.42 -1.17
CA GLY A 30 3.43 1.23 -1.90
C GLY A 30 2.17 1.43 -2.73
N LYS A 31 1.77 0.34 -3.39
CA LYS A 31 0.50 0.23 -4.10
C LYS A 31 -0.18 -1.05 -3.62
N SER A 32 -0.54 -1.11 -2.34
CA SER A 32 -0.92 -2.38 -1.69
C SER A 32 -2.19 -2.99 -2.30
N PRO A 33 -2.18 -4.29 -2.66
CA PRO A 33 -3.37 -4.97 -3.12
C PRO A 33 -4.25 -5.44 -1.95
N ILE A 34 -5.57 -5.46 -2.18
CA ILE A 34 -6.56 -6.22 -1.43
C ILE A 34 -7.08 -7.28 -2.40
N ILE A 35 -7.00 -8.54 -2.01
CA ILE A 35 -7.44 -9.67 -2.85
C ILE A 35 -8.61 -10.34 -2.12
N VAL A 36 -9.79 -10.29 -2.71
CA VAL A 36 -11.03 -10.87 -2.19
C VAL A 36 -11.32 -12.14 -2.98
N CYS A 37 -11.11 -13.28 -2.34
CA CYS A 37 -11.36 -14.60 -2.92
C CYS A 37 -12.85 -14.92 -2.95
N ARG A 38 -13.27 -15.88 -3.79
CA ARG A 38 -14.68 -16.27 -3.97
C ARG A 38 -15.39 -16.70 -2.68
N ASP A 39 -14.64 -17.25 -1.73
CA ASP A 39 -15.12 -17.75 -0.43
C ASP A 39 -14.99 -16.71 0.68
N ALA A 40 -14.68 -15.45 0.36
CA ALA A 40 -14.60 -14.39 1.33
C ALA A 40 -15.98 -14.10 1.95
N ASP A 41 -15.98 -13.89 3.27
CA ASP A 41 -17.12 -13.33 3.99
C ASP A 41 -17.26 -11.84 3.60
N ILE A 42 -18.24 -11.55 2.74
CA ILE A 42 -18.45 -10.20 2.16
C ILE A 42 -18.74 -9.17 3.25
N ASP A 43 -19.56 -9.53 4.23
CA ASP A 43 -19.94 -8.65 5.36
C ASP A 43 -18.72 -8.20 6.17
N LYS A 44 -17.67 -9.02 6.23
CA LYS A 44 -16.40 -8.66 6.87
C LYS A 44 -15.42 -7.99 5.91
N ALA A 45 -15.38 -8.42 4.65
CA ALA A 45 -14.37 -7.99 3.70
C ALA A 45 -14.61 -6.56 3.20
N VAL A 46 -15.87 -6.17 2.95
CA VAL A 46 -16.24 -4.82 2.48
C VAL A 46 -15.78 -3.71 3.44
N PRO A 47 -16.12 -3.73 4.75
CA PRO A 47 -15.71 -2.66 5.66
C PRO A 47 -14.19 -2.59 5.82
N VAL A 48 -13.49 -3.73 5.78
CA VAL A 48 -12.02 -3.76 5.82
C VAL A 48 -11.43 -3.15 4.56
N ALA A 49 -11.95 -3.46 3.38
CA ALA A 49 -11.48 -2.91 2.11
C ALA A 49 -11.69 -1.39 2.04
N ALA A 50 -12.86 -0.91 2.47
CA ALA A 50 -13.14 0.52 2.55
C ALA A 50 -12.19 1.24 3.53
N MET A 51 -12.03 0.68 4.73
CA MET A 51 -11.15 1.23 5.77
C MET A 51 -9.68 1.28 5.29
N ALA A 52 -9.21 0.23 4.62
CA ALA A 52 -7.84 0.14 4.11
C ALA A 52 -7.48 1.21 3.06
N VAL A 53 -8.46 1.81 2.36
CA VAL A 53 -8.21 2.85 1.35
C VAL A 53 -8.64 4.24 1.79
N PHE A 54 -9.66 4.38 2.64
CA PHE A 54 -10.21 5.70 3.01
C PHE A 54 -9.72 6.23 4.36
N VAL A 55 -9.14 5.40 5.22
CA VAL A 55 -8.54 5.91 6.48
C VAL A 55 -7.42 6.90 6.16
N HIS A 56 -7.37 7.98 6.94
CA HIS A 56 -6.44 9.09 6.76
C HIS A 56 -6.46 9.67 5.33
N SER A 57 -7.63 9.66 4.69
CA SER A 57 -7.82 10.09 3.30
C SER A 57 -6.93 9.32 2.31
N GLY A 58 -6.61 8.07 2.62
CA GLY A 58 -5.73 7.21 1.82
C GLY A 58 -4.25 7.53 1.91
N GLN A 59 -3.84 8.47 2.77
CA GLN A 59 -2.44 8.91 2.91
C GLN A 59 -1.64 7.98 3.85
N ILE A 60 -1.67 6.67 3.56
CA ILE A 60 -0.99 5.64 4.34
C ILE A 60 -0.08 4.86 3.39
N CYS A 61 1.16 4.57 3.80
CA CYS A 61 2.13 3.82 2.96
C CYS A 61 1.60 2.45 2.52
N ILE A 62 0.76 1.82 3.34
CA ILE A 62 0.13 0.52 3.11
C ILE A 62 -1.32 0.61 2.65
N ALA A 63 -1.80 1.77 2.20
CA ALA A 63 -3.18 1.93 1.75
C ALA A 63 -3.56 0.88 0.69
N GLY A 64 -4.68 0.20 0.90
CA GLY A 64 -5.23 -0.87 0.05
C GLY A 64 -5.82 -0.34 -1.26
N SER A 65 -4.99 0.36 -2.03
CA SER A 65 -5.40 1.17 -3.18
C SER A 65 -5.53 0.39 -4.50
N ARG A 66 -5.48 -0.94 -4.45
CA ARG A 66 -5.81 -1.85 -5.56
C ARG A 66 -6.69 -2.97 -5.04
N LEU A 67 -7.96 -2.96 -5.42
CA LEU A 67 -8.90 -4.02 -5.06
C LEU A 67 -9.00 -5.02 -6.22
N PHE A 68 -8.77 -6.30 -5.92
CA PHE A 68 -9.00 -7.42 -6.84
C PHE A 68 -10.06 -8.32 -6.21
N VAL A 69 -11.16 -8.53 -6.92
CA VAL A 69 -12.27 -9.37 -6.45
C VAL A 69 -12.44 -10.55 -7.41
N ALA A 70 -12.67 -11.74 -6.85
CA ALA A 70 -13.02 -12.91 -7.65
C ALA A 70 -14.27 -12.63 -8.48
N ARG A 71 -14.25 -13.04 -9.75
CA ARG A 71 -15.28 -12.68 -10.74
C ARG A 71 -16.67 -13.13 -10.29
N GLU A 72 -16.77 -14.26 -9.62
CA GLU A 72 -18.02 -14.87 -9.17
C GLU A 72 -18.76 -14.05 -8.12
N ILE A 73 -18.07 -13.19 -7.36
CA ILE A 73 -18.65 -12.35 -6.29
C ILE A 73 -18.46 -10.85 -6.55
N HIS A 74 -17.94 -10.47 -7.73
CA HIS A 74 -17.58 -9.08 -8.04
C HIS A 74 -18.77 -8.13 -7.90
N ASP A 75 -19.91 -8.48 -8.50
CA ASP A 75 -21.08 -7.61 -8.57
C ASP A 75 -21.81 -7.50 -7.22
N GLU A 76 -21.64 -8.48 -6.32
CA GLU A 76 -22.14 -8.41 -4.95
C GLU A 76 -21.23 -7.57 -4.05
N PHE A 77 -19.92 -7.58 -4.33
CA PHE A 77 -18.92 -6.86 -3.55
C PHE A 77 -18.87 -5.35 -3.85
N VAL A 78 -19.22 -4.92 -5.06
CA VAL A 78 -19.09 -3.55 -5.58
C VAL A 78 -20.41 -2.80 -5.55
#